data_AF-A0A7C5SNZ5-F1
#
_entry.id   AF-A0A7C5SNZ5-F1
#
_cell.length_a   1.000
_cell.length_b   1.000
_cell.length_c   1.000
_cell.angle_alpha   90.00
_cell.angle_beta   90.00
_cell.angle_gamma   90.00
#
_symmetry.space_group_name_H-M   'P 1'
#
loop_
_entity.id
_entity.type
_entity.pdbx_description
1 polymer ?
#
loop_
_entity_poly.entity_id
_entity_poly.type
_entity_poly.pdbx_seq_one_letter_code
_entity_poly.pdbx_strand_id
1 'polypeptide(L)'
;MTPRDFLRRFGAVAGDEARAEFLAEFFTARGEPVQRDEEGNLWVGTGPVAFAAHLDTVLEPRTLTFEPDRWWGPAVGDNSSGVAVLATAWRRVPAEATLVFTVGEEGLGNLRGARAFVAAQRPEAFVAVDGYLGNLVTRALGSVRYEVRFSGPGGHSWGDREAPNPAWALGRMIQAVQALPCCERSSRSVARVWGGGAINAIPRETGLALDVRAVEAAQLVRAEEELRARAMEAAQLERVQAELTLLGRRPAGATATPDLKACAREAARQLGLAAEEGVGSTDMAAAVEAGVPAITLGVYRGGGAHTEAEWVDPASLDQGVELLRTFWGCFRGRSLG
;
A
#
# COMPACT_ATOMS: atom_id res chain seq x y z
N MET A 1 -14.00 -23.03 -10.15
CA MET A 1 -12.84 -22.22 -10.58
C MET A 1 -11.86 -22.19 -9.44
N THR A 2 -10.63 -22.64 -9.67
CA THR A 2 -9.55 -22.62 -8.67
C THR A 2 -8.91 -21.22 -8.58
N PRO A 3 -8.13 -20.91 -7.53
CA PRO A 3 -7.35 -19.67 -7.44
C PRO A 3 -6.39 -19.51 -8.64
N ARG A 4 -5.80 -20.62 -9.07
CA ARG A 4 -4.91 -20.68 -10.25
C ARG A 4 -5.64 -20.33 -11.54
N ASP A 5 -6.83 -20.89 -11.76
CA ASP A 5 -7.64 -20.56 -12.95
C ASP A 5 -8.10 -19.10 -12.94
N PHE A 6 -8.40 -18.57 -11.75
CA PHE A 6 -8.75 -17.17 -11.58
C PHE A 6 -7.57 -16.27 -11.96
N LEU A 7 -6.40 -16.49 -11.35
CA LEU A 7 -5.22 -15.66 -11.58
C LEU A 7 -4.76 -15.69 -13.05
N ARG A 8 -4.86 -16.82 -13.75
CA ARG A 8 -4.57 -16.90 -15.20
C ARG A 8 -5.39 -15.93 -16.03
N ARG A 9 -6.65 -15.71 -15.65
CA ARG A 9 -7.56 -14.83 -16.36
C ARG A 9 -7.45 -13.38 -15.90
N PHE A 10 -7.19 -13.19 -14.61
CA PHE A 10 -7.20 -11.88 -13.97
C PHE A 10 -5.85 -11.17 -14.01
N GLY A 11 -4.73 -11.91 -13.92
CA GLY A 11 -3.41 -11.34 -13.68
C GLY A 11 -2.85 -10.47 -14.81
N ALA A 12 -3.45 -10.49 -16.00
CA ALA A 12 -3.12 -9.60 -17.11
C ALA A 12 -4.15 -8.48 -17.33
N VAL A 13 -5.21 -8.41 -16.52
CA VAL A 13 -6.23 -7.36 -16.60
C VAL A 13 -5.66 -6.09 -16.00
N ALA A 14 -5.55 -5.04 -16.81
CA ALA A 14 -4.97 -3.75 -16.42
C ALA A 14 -6.06 -2.70 -16.13
N GLY A 15 -5.79 -1.83 -15.15
CA GLY A 15 -6.67 -0.75 -14.74
C GLY A 15 -7.73 -1.16 -13.71
N ASP A 16 -7.93 -0.29 -12.72
CA ASP A 16 -8.81 -0.53 -11.57
C ASP A 16 -10.24 -0.89 -12.01
N GLU A 17 -10.83 -0.14 -12.95
CA GLU A 17 -12.21 -0.37 -13.41
C GLU A 17 -12.37 -1.72 -14.12
N ALA A 18 -11.49 -2.06 -15.08
CA ALA A 18 -11.57 -3.34 -15.78
C ALA A 18 -11.38 -4.54 -14.83
N ARG A 19 -10.53 -4.38 -13.81
CA ARG A 19 -10.34 -5.37 -12.74
C ARG A 19 -11.59 -5.49 -11.86
N ALA A 20 -12.23 -4.36 -11.52
CA ALA A 20 -13.49 -4.33 -10.78
C ALA A 20 -14.66 -4.93 -11.60
N GLU A 21 -14.73 -4.69 -12.90
CA GLU A 21 -15.71 -5.30 -13.81
C GLU A 21 -15.54 -6.82 -13.88
N PHE A 22 -14.31 -7.30 -14.03
CA PHE A 22 -14.02 -8.74 -14.01
C PHE A 22 -14.53 -9.40 -12.73
N LEU A 23 -14.32 -8.77 -11.56
CA LEU A 23 -14.81 -9.27 -10.28
C LEU A 23 -16.34 -9.19 -10.18
N ALA A 24 -16.94 -8.10 -10.65
CA ALA A 24 -18.40 -7.94 -10.65
C ALA A 24 -19.08 -9.06 -11.45
N GLU A 25 -18.55 -9.37 -12.65
CA GLU A 25 -19.00 -10.50 -13.46
C GLU A 25 -18.77 -11.83 -12.75
N PHE A 26 -17.59 -12.02 -12.14
CA PHE A 26 -17.26 -13.24 -11.41
C PHE A 26 -18.28 -13.52 -10.29
N PHE A 27 -18.61 -12.53 -9.47
CA PHE A 27 -19.56 -12.68 -8.36
C PHE A 27 -21.02 -12.75 -8.83
N THR A 28 -21.42 -11.91 -9.78
CA THR A 28 -22.80 -11.89 -10.32
C THR A 28 -23.14 -13.22 -11.00
N ALA A 29 -22.22 -13.79 -11.78
CA ALA A 29 -22.39 -15.12 -12.40
C ALA A 29 -22.55 -16.26 -11.37
N ARG A 30 -22.28 -15.98 -10.09
CA ARG A 30 -22.44 -16.91 -8.96
C ARG A 30 -23.64 -16.58 -8.07
N GLY A 31 -24.42 -15.56 -8.42
CA GLY A 31 -25.61 -15.13 -7.69
C GLY A 31 -25.32 -14.23 -6.49
N GLU A 32 -24.09 -13.72 -6.36
CA GLU A 32 -23.71 -12.85 -5.24
C GLU A 32 -24.01 -11.38 -5.58
N PRO A 33 -24.73 -10.65 -4.71
CA PRO A 33 -25.00 -9.24 -4.92
C PRO A 33 -23.71 -8.42 -4.71
N VAL A 34 -23.32 -7.70 -5.76
CA VAL A 34 -22.13 -6.86 -5.76
C VAL A 34 -22.51 -5.42 -5.39
N GLN A 35 -21.76 -4.84 -4.45
CA GLN A 35 -21.85 -3.43 -4.08
C GLN A 35 -20.62 -2.69 -4.59
N ARG A 36 -20.79 -1.40 -4.90
CA ARG A 36 -19.71 -0.49 -5.31
C ARG A 36 -19.90 0.88 -4.67
N ASP A 37 -18.81 1.61 -4.48
CA ASP A 37 -18.83 3.01 -4.05
C ASP A 37 -18.24 3.95 -5.10
N GLU A 38 -18.23 5.25 -4.79
CA GLU A 38 -17.74 6.30 -5.68
C GLU A 38 -16.22 6.29 -5.88
N GLU A 39 -15.46 5.70 -4.94
CA GLU A 39 -14.01 5.54 -5.12
C GLU A 39 -13.68 4.47 -6.14
N GLY A 40 -14.60 3.52 -6.38
CA GLY A 40 -14.41 2.36 -7.25
C GLY A 40 -14.14 1.06 -6.49
N ASN A 41 -14.34 1.04 -5.17
CA ASN A 41 -14.28 -0.20 -4.41
C ASN A 41 -15.43 -1.11 -4.84
N LEU A 42 -15.21 -2.42 -4.69
CA LEU A 42 -16.21 -3.45 -4.90
C LEU A 42 -16.29 -4.35 -3.68
N TRP A 43 -17.47 -4.71 -3.20
CA TRP A 43 -17.58 -5.74 -2.16
C TRP A 43 -18.80 -6.63 -2.28
N VAL A 44 -18.71 -7.80 -1.64
CA VAL A 44 -19.80 -8.78 -1.49
C VAL A 44 -19.89 -9.22 -0.03
N GLY A 45 -21.09 -9.65 0.38
CA GLY A 45 -21.38 -10.00 1.77
C GLY A 45 -21.76 -8.79 2.63
N THR A 46 -22.26 -9.06 3.82
CA THR A 46 -22.75 -8.07 4.80
C THR A 46 -22.27 -8.38 6.22
N GLY A 47 -21.17 -9.13 6.32
CA GLY A 47 -20.60 -9.54 7.59
C GLY A 47 -19.86 -8.42 8.32
N PRO A 48 -19.79 -8.46 9.66
CA PRO A 48 -19.08 -7.43 10.43
C PRO A 48 -17.56 -7.47 10.26
N VAL A 49 -17.00 -8.57 9.74
CA VAL A 49 -15.56 -8.71 9.51
C VAL A 49 -15.26 -8.58 8.03
N ALA A 50 -14.41 -7.62 7.68
CA ALA A 50 -14.01 -7.34 6.32
C ALA A 50 -12.67 -8.01 5.99
N PHE A 51 -12.59 -8.70 4.86
CA PHE A 51 -11.34 -9.15 4.25
C PHE A 51 -11.11 -8.34 2.98
N ALA A 52 -9.91 -7.74 2.85
CA ALA A 52 -9.63 -6.75 1.81
C ALA A 52 -8.44 -7.14 0.93
N ALA A 53 -8.57 -7.07 -0.39
CA ALA A 53 -7.44 -7.16 -1.31
C ALA A 53 -7.53 -6.02 -2.34
N HIS A 54 -6.46 -5.28 -2.57
CA HIS A 54 -6.50 -4.14 -3.50
C HIS A 54 -6.39 -4.57 -4.96
N LEU A 55 -7.05 -3.78 -5.82
CA LEU A 55 -7.10 -3.98 -7.25
C LEU A 55 -5.97 -3.27 -7.96
N ASP A 56 -5.59 -2.09 -7.50
CA ASP A 56 -4.59 -1.26 -8.16
C ASP A 56 -3.19 -1.86 -8.02
N THR A 57 -2.32 -1.46 -8.95
CA THR A 57 -0.99 -2.05 -9.17
C THR A 57 0.02 -0.95 -9.46
N VAL A 58 1.26 -1.07 -8.97
CA VAL A 58 2.33 -0.10 -9.27
C VAL A 58 2.74 -0.13 -10.75
N LEU A 59 2.97 -1.34 -11.27
CA LEU A 59 3.29 -1.57 -12.67
C LEU A 59 2.05 -2.08 -13.39
N GLU A 60 1.86 -1.62 -14.62
CA GLU A 60 0.73 -2.06 -15.44
C GLU A 60 0.82 -3.58 -15.70
N PRO A 61 -0.23 -4.36 -15.38
CA PRO A 61 -0.26 -5.80 -15.62
C PRO A 61 -0.03 -6.14 -17.09
N ARG A 62 0.67 -7.25 -17.35
CA ARG A 62 0.98 -7.74 -18.69
C ARG A 62 0.67 -9.21 -18.83
N THR A 63 0.79 -9.72 -20.06
CA THR A 63 0.69 -11.16 -20.31
C THR A 63 1.68 -11.91 -19.44
N LEU A 64 1.17 -12.85 -18.65
CA LEU A 64 1.96 -13.65 -17.74
C LEU A 64 2.75 -14.73 -18.48
N THR A 65 3.95 -15.03 -17.97
CA THR A 65 4.73 -16.20 -18.37
C THR A 65 4.52 -17.31 -17.35
N PHE A 66 4.22 -18.53 -17.83
CA PHE A 66 3.87 -19.66 -16.98
C PHE A 66 4.97 -20.72 -17.00
N GLU A 67 5.64 -20.92 -15.87
CA GLU A 67 6.50 -22.07 -15.58
C GLU A 67 5.78 -23.01 -14.58
N PRO A 68 6.23 -24.27 -14.42
CA PRO A 68 5.57 -25.23 -13.53
C PRO A 68 5.44 -24.76 -12.09
N ASP A 69 6.47 -24.11 -11.56
CA ASP A 69 6.61 -23.67 -10.17
C ASP A 69 6.59 -22.15 -10.00
N ARG A 70 6.63 -21.38 -11.09
CA ARG A 70 6.65 -19.91 -11.06
C ARG A 70 5.87 -19.30 -12.21
N TRP A 71 4.98 -18.37 -11.88
CA TRP A 71 4.34 -17.51 -12.86
C TRP A 71 4.91 -16.11 -12.71
N TRP A 72 5.28 -15.52 -13.84
CA TRP A 72 5.99 -14.26 -13.90
C TRP A 72 5.17 -13.19 -14.60
N GLY A 73 5.32 -11.96 -14.13
CA GLY A 73 4.78 -10.78 -14.77
C GLY A 73 4.53 -9.66 -13.76
N PRO A 74 4.60 -8.39 -14.19
CA PRO A 74 4.31 -7.27 -13.31
C PRO A 74 2.93 -7.41 -12.67
N ALA A 75 2.86 -7.20 -11.35
CA ALA A 75 1.66 -7.27 -10.55
C ALA A 75 0.99 -8.65 -10.47
N VAL A 76 1.68 -9.74 -10.86
CA VAL A 76 1.14 -11.11 -10.74
C VAL A 76 0.95 -11.53 -9.29
N GLY A 77 1.82 -11.08 -8.40
CA GLY A 77 1.75 -11.26 -6.95
C GLY A 77 0.92 -10.15 -6.32
N ASP A 78 1.56 -8.99 -6.15
CA ASP A 78 1.07 -7.77 -5.51
C ASP A 78 0.16 -6.95 -6.46
N ASN A 79 -1.16 -6.96 -6.29
CA ASN A 79 -1.92 -7.86 -5.41
C ASN A 79 -2.91 -8.76 -6.15
N SER A 80 -2.63 -9.06 -7.43
CA SER A 80 -3.46 -9.98 -8.23
C SER A 80 -3.60 -11.37 -7.58
N SER A 81 -2.57 -11.85 -6.89
CA SER A 81 -2.61 -13.12 -6.17
C SER A 81 -3.47 -13.05 -4.91
N GLY A 82 -3.42 -11.95 -4.14
CA GLY A 82 -4.33 -11.75 -3.01
C GLY A 82 -5.78 -11.62 -3.45
N VAL A 83 -6.05 -10.91 -4.55
CA VAL A 83 -7.39 -10.84 -5.17
C VAL A 83 -7.86 -12.24 -5.58
N ALA A 84 -7.02 -13.03 -6.26
CA ALA A 84 -7.37 -14.38 -6.68
C ALA A 84 -7.69 -15.31 -5.50
N VAL A 85 -6.88 -15.24 -4.43
CA VAL A 85 -7.11 -16.01 -3.20
C VAL A 85 -8.41 -15.58 -2.54
N LEU A 86 -8.61 -14.28 -2.30
CA LEU A 86 -9.79 -13.76 -1.62
C LEU A 86 -11.07 -14.05 -2.40
N ALA A 87 -11.07 -13.75 -3.70
CA ALA A 87 -12.22 -13.95 -4.58
C ALA A 87 -12.61 -15.41 -4.72
N THR A 88 -11.69 -16.37 -4.56
CA THR A 88 -12.01 -17.81 -4.63
C THR A 88 -12.19 -18.47 -3.26
N ALA A 89 -11.75 -17.82 -2.18
CA ALA A 89 -12.05 -18.18 -0.81
C ALA A 89 -13.49 -17.87 -0.40
N TRP A 90 -14.23 -17.06 -1.17
CA TRP A 90 -15.57 -16.58 -0.82
C TRP A 90 -16.56 -17.67 -0.37
N ARG A 91 -16.59 -18.84 -1.04
CA ARG A 91 -17.46 -19.99 -0.64
C ARG A 91 -16.95 -20.79 0.56
N ARG A 92 -15.70 -20.55 0.98
CA ARG A 92 -15.07 -21.19 2.13
C ARG A 92 -14.99 -20.28 3.37
N VAL A 93 -15.07 -18.97 3.16
CA VAL A 93 -15.21 -17.90 4.17
C VAL A 93 -16.66 -17.29 4.23
N PRO A 94 -17.77 -17.94 3.81
CA PRO A 94 -18.99 -17.22 3.39
C PRO A 94 -19.95 -16.80 4.50
N ALA A 95 -20.02 -17.52 5.63
CA ALA A 95 -21.02 -17.16 6.63
C ALA A 95 -20.51 -15.93 7.38
N GLU A 96 -21.14 -14.77 7.12
CA GLU A 96 -21.03 -13.54 7.91
C GLU A 96 -19.71 -12.78 7.78
N ALA A 97 -19.02 -12.87 6.64
CA ALA A 97 -17.91 -11.98 6.30
C ALA A 97 -18.28 -11.03 5.16
N THR A 98 -17.53 -9.93 5.04
CA THR A 98 -17.55 -9.04 3.88
C THR A 98 -16.22 -9.16 3.15
N LEU A 99 -16.26 -9.35 1.83
CA LEU A 99 -15.07 -9.40 0.97
C LEU A 99 -15.02 -8.09 0.19
N VAL A 100 -14.03 -7.25 0.46
CA VAL A 100 -13.84 -5.96 -0.20
C VAL A 100 -12.62 -6.01 -1.11
N PHE A 101 -12.77 -5.40 -2.28
CA PHE A 101 -11.74 -5.22 -3.28
C PHE A 101 -11.54 -3.73 -3.45
N THR A 102 -10.44 -3.25 -2.89
CA THR A 102 -10.16 -1.83 -2.70
C THR A 102 -9.41 -1.24 -3.90
N VAL A 103 -9.43 0.07 -4.04
CA VAL A 103 -8.60 0.80 -5.01
C VAL A 103 -7.72 1.84 -4.33
N GLY A 104 -6.60 2.17 -4.98
CA GLY A 104 -5.69 3.17 -4.47
C GLY A 104 -5.02 2.77 -3.17
N GLU A 105 -4.64 1.51 -3.01
CA GLU A 105 -3.59 1.21 -2.04
C GLU A 105 -2.33 1.95 -2.52
N GLU A 106 -1.89 1.64 -3.74
CA GLU A 106 -0.53 1.82 -4.24
C GLU A 106 -0.16 3.26 -4.62
N GLY A 107 1.16 3.52 -4.66
CA GLY A 107 1.70 4.81 -5.11
C GLY A 107 1.19 6.00 -4.30
N LEU A 108 0.64 7.01 -4.99
CA LEU A 108 -0.02 8.17 -4.37
C LEU A 108 -1.47 7.87 -3.94
N GLY A 109 -1.96 6.65 -4.17
CA GLY A 109 -3.30 6.18 -3.85
C GLY A 109 -3.67 6.25 -2.37
N ASN A 110 -2.69 6.33 -1.47
CA ASN A 110 -2.86 6.74 -0.06
C ASN A 110 -4.03 6.04 0.66
N LEU A 111 -4.29 4.76 0.36
CA LEU A 111 -5.34 3.95 0.96
C LEU A 111 -6.76 4.50 0.74
N ARG A 112 -7.00 5.25 -0.34
CA ARG A 112 -8.29 5.97 -0.55
C ARG A 112 -9.49 5.03 -0.50
N GLY A 113 -9.39 3.87 -1.16
CA GLY A 113 -10.45 2.88 -1.20
C GLY A 113 -10.73 2.28 0.17
N ALA A 114 -9.70 1.76 0.84
CA ALA A 114 -9.86 1.20 2.18
C ALA A 114 -10.38 2.22 3.20
N ARG A 115 -9.93 3.48 3.13
CA ARG A 115 -10.44 4.57 3.98
C ARG A 115 -11.93 4.82 3.77
N ALA A 116 -12.35 4.96 2.52
CA ALA A 116 -13.76 5.17 2.19
C ALA A 116 -14.63 4.00 2.69
N PHE A 117 -14.20 2.77 2.43
CA PHE A 117 -14.91 1.57 2.87
C PHE A 117 -15.00 1.49 4.41
N VAL A 118 -13.89 1.66 5.13
CA VAL A 118 -13.87 1.59 6.61
C VAL A 118 -14.75 2.69 7.22
N ALA A 119 -14.71 3.91 6.67
CA ALA A 119 -15.52 5.01 7.16
C ALA A 119 -17.03 4.76 6.97
N ALA A 120 -17.41 4.19 5.84
CA ALA A 120 -18.80 3.92 5.49
C ALA A 120 -19.36 2.67 6.19
N GLN A 121 -18.62 1.55 6.13
CA GLN A 121 -19.11 0.24 6.58
C GLN A 121 -18.81 -0.06 8.05
N ARG A 122 -17.82 0.62 8.65
CA ARG A 122 -17.41 0.46 10.06
C ARG A 122 -17.33 -1.00 10.51
N PRO A 123 -16.48 -1.82 9.86
CA PRO A 123 -16.36 -3.22 10.23
C PRO A 123 -15.85 -3.37 11.67
N GLU A 124 -16.24 -4.45 12.34
CA GLU A 124 -15.75 -4.80 13.68
C GLU A 124 -14.29 -5.28 13.65
N ALA A 125 -13.86 -5.87 12.53
CA ALA A 125 -12.46 -6.20 12.26
C ALA A 125 -12.14 -6.12 10.77
N PHE A 126 -10.89 -5.79 10.45
CA PHE A 126 -10.41 -5.65 9.09
C PHE A 126 -9.16 -6.49 8.84
N VAL A 127 -9.21 -7.39 7.86
CA VAL A 127 -8.12 -8.30 7.51
C VAL A 127 -7.67 -7.99 6.09
N ALA A 128 -6.55 -7.29 5.94
CA ALA A 128 -5.95 -7.13 4.62
C ALA A 128 -5.34 -8.46 4.16
N VAL A 129 -5.52 -8.78 2.89
CA VAL A 129 -5.07 -9.98 2.20
C VAL A 129 -4.03 -9.52 1.19
N ASP A 130 -2.79 -9.51 1.64
CA ASP A 130 -1.67 -8.87 0.97
C ASP A 130 -0.35 -9.46 1.49
N GLY A 131 0.58 -9.69 0.57
CA GLY A 131 1.92 -10.18 0.84
C GLY A 131 2.05 -11.70 0.91
N TYR A 132 3.20 -12.14 1.42
CA TYR A 132 3.65 -13.52 1.29
C TYR A 132 3.21 -14.44 2.44
N LEU A 133 2.91 -15.71 2.14
CA LEU A 133 2.59 -16.73 3.15
C LEU A 133 3.63 -16.76 4.26
N GLY A 134 3.15 -16.73 5.49
CA GLY A 134 3.97 -16.64 6.70
C GLY A 134 4.09 -15.22 7.25
N ASN A 135 3.87 -14.20 6.43
CA ASN A 135 3.85 -12.82 6.91
C ASN A 135 2.54 -12.52 7.64
N LEU A 136 2.65 -12.02 8.87
CA LEU A 136 1.55 -11.51 9.67
C LEU A 136 1.84 -10.06 10.06
N VAL A 137 1.27 -9.10 9.34
CA VAL A 137 1.44 -7.68 9.70
C VAL A 137 0.48 -7.36 10.83
N THR A 138 1.02 -6.91 11.96
CA THR A 138 0.22 -6.48 13.12
C THR A 138 0.41 -5.01 13.47
N ARG A 139 1.27 -4.33 12.71
CA ARG A 139 1.57 -2.90 12.87
C ARG A 139 1.61 -2.20 11.51
N ALA A 140 0.87 -1.10 11.39
CA ALA A 140 0.92 -0.23 10.24
C ALA A 140 2.24 0.56 10.21
N LEU A 141 2.95 0.48 9.09
CA LEU A 141 4.06 1.36 8.76
C LEU A 141 3.49 2.66 8.20
N GLY A 142 3.56 3.72 8.99
CA GLY A 142 3.09 5.03 8.56
C GLY A 142 4.09 5.71 7.63
N SER A 143 3.58 6.65 6.84
CA SER A 143 4.38 7.41 5.90
C SER A 143 3.86 8.84 5.77
N VAL A 144 4.76 9.77 5.49
CA VAL A 144 4.43 11.12 5.06
C VAL A 144 5.22 11.44 3.78
N ARG A 145 4.51 11.95 2.78
CA ARG A 145 5.07 12.26 1.46
C ARG A 145 4.82 13.72 1.12
N TYR A 146 5.87 14.42 0.71
CA TYR A 146 5.81 15.84 0.37
C TYR A 146 6.48 16.10 -0.98
N GLU A 147 5.93 17.03 -1.74
CA GLU A 147 6.68 17.75 -2.77
C GLU A 147 7.15 19.07 -2.18
N VAL A 148 8.44 19.38 -2.36
CA VAL A 148 9.03 20.66 -1.98
C VAL A 148 9.49 21.35 -3.25
N ARG A 149 8.92 22.52 -3.54
CA ARG A 149 9.28 23.37 -4.68
C ARG A 149 10.00 24.61 -4.17
N PHE A 150 11.11 24.95 -4.79
CA PHE A 150 11.83 26.20 -4.61
C PHE A 150 11.75 27.05 -5.87
N SER A 151 11.39 28.33 -5.74
CA SER A 151 11.21 29.24 -6.88
C SER A 151 11.98 30.55 -6.71
N GLY A 152 12.55 31.04 -7.81
CA GLY A 152 13.40 32.24 -7.85
C GLY A 152 13.31 32.98 -9.19
N PRO A 153 14.06 34.08 -9.36
CA PRO A 153 13.91 34.95 -10.54
C PRO A 153 14.42 34.32 -11.84
N GLY A 154 15.30 33.32 -11.76
CA GLY A 154 16.08 32.82 -12.89
C GLY A 154 17.11 33.86 -13.36
N GLY A 155 17.73 33.62 -14.52
CA GLY A 155 18.68 34.57 -15.11
C GLY A 155 19.76 33.89 -15.96
N HIS A 156 20.63 34.68 -16.58
CA HIS A 156 21.82 34.19 -17.27
C HIS A 156 22.90 33.84 -16.26
N SER A 157 23.44 32.61 -16.28
CA SER A 157 24.34 32.13 -15.21
C SER A 157 25.63 32.95 -15.06
N TRP A 158 26.11 33.58 -16.14
CA TRP A 158 27.22 34.53 -16.06
C TRP A 158 26.79 35.95 -15.68
N GLY A 159 25.70 36.48 -16.24
CA GLY A 159 25.34 37.90 -16.10
C GLY A 159 24.72 38.19 -14.74
N ASP A 160 23.88 37.25 -14.29
CA ASP A 160 23.07 37.35 -13.08
C ASP A 160 23.63 36.45 -11.96
N ARG A 161 24.96 36.22 -11.93
CA ARG A 161 25.62 35.26 -11.04
C ARG A 161 25.39 35.47 -9.53
N GLU A 162 24.92 36.65 -9.13
CA GLU A 162 24.58 37.01 -7.74
C GLU A 162 23.09 36.85 -7.41
N ALA A 163 22.27 36.53 -8.42
CA ALA A 163 20.84 36.31 -8.25
C ALA A 163 20.59 35.03 -7.43
N PRO A 164 19.49 34.99 -6.65
CA PRO A 164 19.04 33.77 -5.98
C PRO A 164 18.90 32.60 -6.95
N ASN A 165 19.42 31.43 -6.55
CA ASN A 165 19.39 30.22 -7.36
C ASN A 165 18.68 29.09 -6.59
N PRO A 166 17.46 28.71 -7.01
CA PRO A 166 16.69 27.62 -6.40
C PRO A 166 17.44 26.30 -6.27
N ALA A 167 18.38 26.00 -7.17
CA ALA A 167 19.16 24.76 -7.12
C ALA A 167 20.00 24.64 -5.84
N TRP A 168 20.45 25.76 -5.26
CA TRP A 168 21.16 25.73 -3.99
C TRP A 168 20.24 25.37 -2.83
N ALA A 169 19.00 25.89 -2.82
CA ALA A 169 18.02 25.55 -1.81
C ALA A 169 17.61 24.07 -1.89
N LEU A 170 17.45 23.56 -3.12
CA LEU A 170 17.27 22.13 -3.39
C LEU A 170 18.43 21.30 -2.81
N GLY A 171 19.69 21.70 -3.08
CA GLY A 171 20.86 21.01 -2.55
C GLY A 171 20.89 20.95 -1.01
N ARG A 172 20.55 22.06 -0.34
CA ARG A 172 20.41 22.10 1.13
C ARG A 172 19.30 21.19 1.61
N MET A 173 18.16 21.18 0.93
CA MET A 173 17.03 20.32 1.32
C MET A 173 17.37 18.83 1.20
N ILE A 174 18.09 18.43 0.14
CA ILE A 174 18.57 17.04 0.00
C ILE A 174 19.49 16.66 1.17
N GLN A 175 20.42 17.53 1.55
CA GLN A 175 21.30 17.29 2.70
C GLN A 175 20.51 17.22 4.01
N ALA A 176 19.52 18.11 4.20
CA ALA A 176 18.68 18.11 5.39
C ALA A 176 17.86 16.81 5.52
N VAL A 177 17.27 16.34 4.42
CA VAL A 177 16.58 15.05 4.38
C VAL A 177 17.59 13.95 4.72
N GLN A 178 18.75 13.90 4.06
CA GLN A 178 19.79 12.91 4.35
C GLN A 178 20.20 12.90 5.83
N ALA A 179 20.14 14.03 6.53
CA ALA A 179 20.50 14.17 7.95
C ALA A 179 19.41 13.77 8.94
N LEU A 180 18.17 13.52 8.51
CA LEU A 180 17.11 13.05 9.42
C LEU A 180 17.50 11.72 10.12
N PRO A 181 16.81 11.28 11.18
CA PRO A 181 17.09 9.97 11.79
C PRO A 181 16.67 8.79 10.88
N CYS A 182 17.58 7.82 10.64
CA CYS A 182 17.29 6.54 9.97
C CYS A 182 17.63 5.42 10.93
N CYS A 183 16.74 4.47 11.09
CA CYS A 183 17.04 3.26 11.84
C CYS A 183 16.16 2.12 11.33
N GLU A 184 16.26 0.95 11.95
CA GLU A 184 15.40 -0.20 11.67
C GLU A 184 13.89 0.15 11.70
N ARG A 185 13.51 1.20 12.44
CA ARG A 185 12.12 1.61 12.65
C ARG A 185 11.71 2.87 11.89
N SER A 186 12.60 3.47 11.09
CA SER A 186 12.30 4.64 10.26
C SER A 186 13.18 4.74 9.03
N SER A 187 12.58 5.13 7.91
CA SER A 187 13.29 5.33 6.65
C SER A 187 12.95 6.70 6.05
N ARG A 188 13.80 7.13 5.13
CA ARG A 188 13.65 8.36 4.38
C ARG A 188 14.19 8.19 2.97
N SER A 189 13.55 8.83 2.02
CA SER A 189 13.97 8.81 0.62
C SER A 189 13.63 10.12 -0.07
N VAL A 190 14.54 10.57 -0.94
CA VAL A 190 14.24 11.55 -1.99
C VAL A 190 13.85 10.74 -3.23
N ALA A 191 12.55 10.55 -3.44
CA ALA A 191 12.01 9.67 -4.47
C ALA A 191 12.05 10.32 -5.87
N ARG A 192 12.06 11.65 -5.95
CA ARG A 192 12.14 12.40 -7.21
C ARG A 192 12.90 13.70 -6.99
N VAL A 193 13.70 14.09 -7.97
CA VAL A 193 14.36 15.41 -8.05
C VAL A 193 14.08 15.97 -9.44
N TRP A 194 13.74 17.24 -9.54
CA TRP A 194 13.41 17.89 -10.80
C TRP A 194 13.78 19.38 -10.79
N GLY A 195 13.85 19.97 -11.98
CA GLY A 195 14.16 21.38 -12.19
C GLY A 195 15.45 21.58 -12.99
N GLY A 196 15.73 22.84 -13.33
CA GLY A 196 16.74 23.16 -14.33
C GLY A 196 16.17 23.32 -15.73
N GLY A 197 16.97 23.91 -16.61
CA GLY A 197 16.63 24.15 -18.01
C GLY A 197 17.90 24.21 -18.84
N ALA A 198 18.18 25.37 -19.45
CA ALA A 198 19.42 25.57 -20.18
C ALA A 198 20.64 25.59 -19.24
N ILE A 199 21.75 24.98 -19.67
CA ILE A 199 22.99 24.87 -18.88
C ILE A 199 23.61 26.23 -18.52
N ASN A 200 23.33 27.28 -19.29
CA ASN A 200 23.79 28.65 -19.09
C ASN A 200 22.74 29.55 -18.41
N ALA A 201 21.74 28.97 -17.75
CA ALA A 201 20.69 29.70 -17.04
C ALA A 201 20.56 29.28 -15.58
N ILE A 202 20.26 30.25 -14.72
CA ILE A 202 19.80 30.01 -13.35
C ILE A 202 18.36 29.52 -13.45
N PRO A 203 18.00 28.38 -12.82
CA PRO A 203 16.64 27.87 -12.87
C PRO A 203 15.66 28.83 -12.18
N ARG A 204 14.45 28.93 -12.74
CA ARG A 204 13.33 29.58 -12.05
C ARG A 204 12.73 28.69 -10.98
N GLU A 205 12.75 27.38 -11.20
CA GLU A 205 12.16 26.41 -10.28
C GLU A 205 13.00 25.13 -10.21
N THR A 206 13.05 24.58 -9.00
CA THR A 206 13.60 23.26 -8.71
C THR A 206 12.80 22.61 -7.60
N GLY A 207 12.75 21.29 -7.53
CA GLY A 207 12.03 20.62 -6.47
C GLY A 207 12.39 19.16 -6.30
N LEU A 208 11.78 18.57 -5.27
CA LEU A 208 11.96 17.17 -4.93
C LEU A 208 10.68 16.59 -4.32
N ALA A 209 10.52 15.27 -4.41
CA ALA A 209 9.49 14.52 -3.69
C ALA A 209 10.11 13.60 -2.64
N LEU A 210 9.51 13.55 -1.46
CA LEU A 210 9.98 12.81 -0.30
C LEU A 210 9.04 11.65 0.05
N ASP A 211 9.62 10.55 0.53
CA ASP A 211 8.91 9.49 1.25
C ASP A 211 9.64 9.25 2.58
N VAL A 212 8.98 9.61 3.69
CA VAL A 212 9.49 9.36 5.04
C VAL A 212 8.55 8.41 5.75
N ARG A 213 9.09 7.33 6.30
CA ARG A 213 8.33 6.28 6.98
C ARG A 213 8.80 6.08 8.39
N ALA A 214 7.87 5.73 9.28
CA ALA A 214 8.23 5.28 10.61
C ALA A 214 7.14 4.37 11.21
N VAL A 215 7.57 3.52 12.13
CA VAL A 215 6.69 2.60 12.86
C VAL A 215 5.90 3.32 13.97
N GLU A 216 6.38 4.48 14.43
CA GLU A 216 5.73 5.28 15.49
C GLU A 216 5.25 6.63 14.95
N ALA A 217 4.00 6.98 15.25
CA ALA A 217 3.39 8.23 14.79
C ALA A 217 4.17 9.48 15.26
N ALA A 218 4.67 9.47 16.49
CA ALA A 218 5.47 10.58 17.02
C ALA A 218 6.78 10.81 16.27
N GLN A 219 7.37 9.76 15.65
CA GLN A 219 8.55 9.93 14.80
C GLN A 219 8.20 10.61 13.48
N LEU A 220 7.05 10.28 12.87
CA LEU A 220 6.57 10.94 11.65
C LEU A 220 6.29 12.42 11.89
N VAL A 221 5.61 12.75 13.00
CA VAL A 221 5.32 14.16 13.36
C VAL A 221 6.60 14.97 13.48
N ARG A 222 7.59 14.47 14.25
CA ARG A 222 8.89 15.16 14.39
C ARG A 222 9.64 15.29 13.07
N ALA A 223 9.65 14.24 12.25
CA ALA A 223 10.30 14.28 10.96
C ALA A 223 9.65 15.32 10.04
N GLU A 224 8.32 15.44 10.06
CA GLU A 224 7.59 16.42 9.27
C GLU A 224 7.81 17.87 9.74
N GLU A 225 7.82 18.11 11.05
CA GLU A 225 8.17 19.42 11.63
C GLU A 225 9.58 19.85 11.20
N GLU A 226 10.55 18.94 11.30
CA GLU A 226 11.93 19.17 10.88
C GLU A 226 12.01 19.43 9.36
N LEU A 227 11.32 18.64 8.53
CA LEU A 227 11.28 18.85 7.08
C LEU A 227 10.75 20.25 6.71
N ARG A 228 9.66 20.68 7.37
CA ARG A 228 9.07 22.01 7.15
C ARG A 228 10.04 23.11 7.56
N ALA A 229 10.67 22.98 8.73
CA ALA A 229 11.66 23.94 9.20
C ALA A 229 12.85 24.05 8.25
N ARG A 230 13.39 22.91 7.79
CA ARG A 230 14.56 22.85 6.90
C ARG A 230 14.28 23.40 5.50
N ALA A 231 13.08 23.14 4.96
CA ALA A 231 12.69 23.74 3.70
C ALA A 231 12.62 25.27 3.80
N MET A 232 12.06 25.80 4.89
CA MET A 232 12.00 27.25 5.09
C MET A 232 13.37 27.89 5.34
N GLU A 233 14.23 27.23 6.13
CA GLU A 233 15.62 27.65 6.33
C GLU A 233 16.39 27.71 5.01
N ALA A 234 16.29 26.66 4.18
CA ALA A 234 16.94 26.62 2.87
C ALA A 234 16.45 27.75 1.95
N ALA A 235 15.15 28.03 1.96
CA ALA A 235 14.56 29.11 1.18
C ALA A 235 15.08 30.49 1.62
N GLN A 236 15.13 30.72 2.93
CA GLN A 236 15.62 31.96 3.51
C GLN A 236 17.10 32.20 3.20
N LEU A 237 17.95 31.20 3.40
CA LEU A 237 19.40 31.29 3.15
C LEU A 237 19.71 31.62 1.69
N GLU A 238 18.95 31.02 0.77
CA GLU A 238 19.15 31.20 -0.66
C GLU A 238 18.33 32.33 -1.27
N ARG A 239 17.54 33.04 -0.46
CA ARG A 239 16.67 34.16 -0.87
C ARG A 239 15.68 33.75 -1.97
N VAL A 240 15.12 32.55 -1.86
CA VAL A 240 14.11 31.98 -2.77
C VAL A 240 12.81 31.71 -2.03
N GLN A 241 11.74 31.42 -2.76
CA GLN A 241 10.47 30.98 -2.20
C GLN A 241 10.48 29.45 -2.02
N ALA A 242 9.77 28.94 -1.01
CA ALA A 242 9.50 27.52 -0.85
C ALA A 242 8.00 27.24 -0.72
N GLU A 243 7.55 26.19 -1.38
CA GLU A 243 6.21 25.63 -1.28
C GLU A 243 6.33 24.15 -0.89
N LEU A 244 5.55 23.73 0.10
CA LEU A 244 5.48 22.33 0.53
C LEU A 244 4.06 21.81 0.32
N THR A 245 3.90 20.84 -0.56
CA THR A 245 2.62 20.21 -0.89
C THR A 245 2.59 18.81 -0.31
N LEU A 246 1.64 18.52 0.59
CA LEU A 246 1.42 17.17 1.11
C LEU A 246 0.88 16.29 -0.02
N LEU A 247 1.64 15.25 -0.40
CA LEU A 247 1.23 14.29 -1.42
C LEU A 247 0.45 13.12 -0.84
N GLY A 248 0.72 12.75 0.42
CA GLY A 248 0.03 11.65 1.07
C GLY A 248 0.50 11.39 2.50
N ARG A 249 -0.39 10.83 3.30
CA ARG A 249 -0.14 10.41 4.68
C ARG A 249 -0.85 9.09 4.97
N ARG A 250 -0.07 8.11 5.45
CA ARG A 250 -0.57 6.85 6.01
C ARG A 250 -0.28 6.80 7.51
N PRO A 251 -1.19 6.27 8.34
CA PRO A 251 -1.01 6.22 9.78
C PRO A 251 0.04 5.19 10.20
N ALA A 252 0.70 5.43 11.32
CA ALA A 252 1.54 4.46 12.01
C ALA A 252 0.85 4.00 13.29
N GLY A 253 0.89 2.70 13.60
CA GLY A 253 0.25 2.19 14.81
C GLY A 253 -0.15 0.73 14.73
N ALA A 254 -0.97 0.28 15.68
CA ALA A 254 -1.45 -1.09 15.73
C ALA A 254 -2.80 -1.14 16.46
N THR A 255 -3.74 -1.90 15.91
CA THR A 255 -5.04 -2.20 16.53
C THR A 255 -5.30 -3.72 16.64
N ALA A 256 -4.33 -4.55 16.24
CA ALA A 256 -4.44 -6.01 16.26
C ALA A 256 -4.73 -6.53 17.69
N THR A 257 -5.85 -7.24 17.86
CA THR A 257 -6.21 -7.85 19.15
C THR A 257 -5.45 -9.17 19.41
N PRO A 258 -5.37 -9.64 20.67
CA PRO A 258 -4.82 -10.95 20.98
C PRO A 258 -5.50 -12.09 20.21
N ASP A 259 -6.82 -12.03 20.01
CA ASP A 259 -7.58 -13.07 19.29
C ASP A 259 -7.27 -13.09 17.80
N LEU A 260 -7.19 -11.93 17.14
CA LEU A 260 -6.75 -11.84 15.74
C LEU A 260 -5.38 -12.48 15.55
N LYS A 261 -4.42 -12.13 16.43
CA LYS A 261 -3.07 -12.70 16.39
C LYS A 261 -3.08 -14.20 16.67
N ALA A 262 -3.83 -14.66 17.66
CA ALA A 262 -3.89 -16.08 18.02
C ALA A 262 -4.47 -16.92 16.88
N CYS A 263 -5.56 -16.47 16.26
CA CYS A 263 -6.16 -17.17 15.14
C CYS A 263 -5.28 -17.15 13.87
N ALA A 264 -4.57 -16.05 13.61
CA ALA A 264 -3.62 -15.99 12.51
C ALA A 264 -2.46 -16.98 12.70
N ARG A 265 -1.87 -17.02 13.90
CA ARG A 265 -0.78 -17.97 14.21
C ARG A 265 -1.25 -19.42 14.17
N GLU A 266 -2.45 -19.70 14.68
CA GLU A 266 -3.03 -21.04 14.63
C GLU A 266 -3.30 -21.50 13.20
N ALA A 267 -3.86 -20.63 12.36
CA ALA A 267 -4.08 -20.91 10.95
C ALA A 267 -2.76 -21.21 10.23
N ALA A 268 -1.73 -20.37 10.42
CA ALA A 268 -0.41 -20.62 9.85
C ALA A 268 0.19 -21.95 10.31
N ARG A 269 0.10 -22.27 11.61
CA ARG A 269 0.60 -23.51 12.20
C ARG A 269 -0.05 -24.75 11.59
N GLN A 270 -1.37 -24.74 11.34
CA GLN A 270 -2.07 -25.86 10.70
C GLN A 270 -1.60 -26.14 9.27
N LEU A 271 -1.09 -25.12 8.58
CA LEU A 271 -0.50 -25.23 7.24
C LEU A 271 1.01 -25.51 7.27
N GLY A 272 1.61 -25.70 8.45
CA GLY A 272 3.05 -25.91 8.59
C GLY A 272 3.89 -24.64 8.31
N LEU A 273 3.28 -23.46 8.45
CA LEU A 273 3.94 -22.17 8.26
C LEU A 273 4.31 -21.54 9.61
N ALA A 274 5.39 -20.77 9.63
CA ALA A 274 5.65 -19.83 10.72
C ALA A 274 4.90 -18.53 10.43
N ALA A 275 4.18 -18.00 11.43
CA ALA A 275 3.57 -16.67 11.35
C ALA A 275 4.54 -15.64 11.95
N GLU A 276 5.24 -14.91 11.09
CA GLU A 276 6.20 -13.89 11.46
C GLU A 276 5.48 -12.55 11.63
N GLU A 277 5.44 -12.04 12.86
CA GLU A 277 4.85 -10.73 13.12
C GLU A 277 5.76 -9.62 12.61
N GLY A 278 5.17 -8.73 11.81
CA GLY A 278 5.90 -7.65 11.16
C GLY A 278 5.16 -6.32 11.13
N VAL A 279 5.83 -5.36 10.49
CA VAL A 279 5.32 -4.04 10.17
C VAL A 279 5.15 -3.97 8.64
N GLY A 280 4.05 -3.40 8.18
CA GLY A 280 3.74 -3.29 6.74
C GLY A 280 2.86 -2.08 6.45
N SER A 281 2.91 -1.58 5.22
CA SER A 281 2.04 -0.51 4.75
C SER A 281 1.07 -1.13 3.76
N THR A 282 -0.14 -1.42 4.23
CA THR A 282 -1.20 -2.11 3.51
C THR A 282 -2.53 -1.44 3.84
N ASP A 283 -3.63 -1.85 3.21
CA ASP A 283 -4.99 -1.36 3.52
C ASP A 283 -5.41 -1.52 4.98
N MET A 284 -4.80 -2.45 5.73
CA MET A 284 -4.98 -2.58 7.18
C MET A 284 -4.76 -1.24 7.90
N ALA A 285 -3.87 -0.39 7.40
CA ALA A 285 -3.58 0.90 7.99
C ALA A 285 -4.79 1.85 7.99
N ALA A 286 -5.72 1.75 7.04
CA ALA A 286 -6.96 2.52 7.06
C ALA A 286 -7.85 2.16 8.27
N ALA A 287 -7.93 0.86 8.61
CA ALA A 287 -8.63 0.39 9.80
C ALA A 287 -7.91 0.80 11.10
N VAL A 288 -6.56 0.75 11.12
CA VAL A 288 -5.76 1.27 12.23
C VAL A 288 -6.04 2.76 12.48
N GLU A 289 -6.17 3.57 11.41
CA GLU A 289 -6.53 4.99 11.50
C GLU A 289 -7.86 5.22 12.22
N ALA A 290 -8.84 4.36 11.91
CA ALA A 290 -10.20 4.43 12.44
C ALA A 290 -10.34 3.77 13.84
N GLY A 291 -9.26 3.19 14.39
CA GLY A 291 -9.30 2.46 15.66
C GLY A 291 -9.97 1.07 15.56
N VAL A 292 -10.19 0.57 14.34
CA VAL A 292 -10.79 -0.75 14.10
C VAL A 292 -9.71 -1.84 14.25
N PRO A 293 -9.99 -2.95 14.95
CA PRO A 293 -9.10 -4.11 15.00
C PRO A 293 -8.66 -4.60 13.63
N ALA A 294 -7.34 -4.67 13.39
CA ALA A 294 -6.85 -5.00 12.06
C ALA A 294 -5.52 -5.77 12.03
N ILE A 295 -5.38 -6.65 11.04
CA ILE A 295 -4.15 -7.38 10.67
C ILE A 295 -4.01 -7.48 9.15
N THR A 296 -2.81 -7.81 8.65
CA THR A 296 -2.63 -8.32 7.28
C THR A 296 -2.15 -9.76 7.32
N LEU A 297 -2.74 -10.61 6.47
CA LEU A 297 -2.31 -11.97 6.21
C LEU A 297 -1.73 -12.06 4.80
N GLY A 298 -0.47 -12.48 4.69
CA GLY A 298 0.09 -12.87 3.41
C GLY A 298 -0.42 -14.25 2.97
N VAL A 299 -0.70 -14.40 1.68
CA VAL A 299 -1.50 -15.54 1.17
C VAL A 299 -0.90 -16.27 -0.02
N TYR A 300 0.24 -15.84 -0.55
CA TYR A 300 0.93 -16.55 -1.63
C TYR A 300 2.44 -16.60 -1.40
N ARG A 301 3.18 -17.49 -2.07
CA ARG A 301 4.65 -17.42 -2.13
C ARG A 301 5.04 -16.74 -3.42
N GLY A 302 6.00 -15.85 -3.36
CA GLY A 302 6.45 -15.09 -4.52
C GLY A 302 7.63 -14.20 -4.18
N GLY A 303 7.92 -13.26 -5.07
CA GLY A 303 8.95 -12.26 -4.84
C GLY A 303 9.03 -11.25 -5.96
N GLY A 304 9.77 -10.17 -5.71
CA GLY A 304 10.00 -9.12 -6.71
C GLY A 304 8.81 -8.20 -6.91
N ALA A 305 7.93 -8.02 -5.93
CA ALA A 305 6.88 -7.02 -5.96
C ALA A 305 7.41 -5.66 -6.43
N HIS A 306 6.63 -4.98 -7.27
CA HIS A 306 6.97 -3.68 -7.89
C HIS A 306 8.14 -3.76 -8.89
N THR A 307 8.40 -4.93 -9.46
CA THR A 307 9.41 -5.13 -10.52
C THR A 307 8.84 -5.89 -11.71
N GLU A 308 9.47 -5.75 -12.88
CA GLU A 308 9.12 -6.54 -14.08
C GLU A 308 9.37 -8.05 -13.88
N ALA A 309 10.23 -8.41 -12.93
CA ALA A 309 10.58 -9.80 -12.60
C ALA A 309 9.77 -10.34 -11.41
N GLU A 310 8.62 -9.74 -11.12
CA GLU A 310 7.71 -10.23 -10.10
C GLU A 310 7.19 -11.64 -10.44
N TRP A 311 7.09 -12.50 -9.42
CA TRP A 311 6.65 -13.88 -9.59
C TRP A 311 5.83 -14.42 -8.42
N VAL A 312 5.05 -15.45 -8.71
CA VAL A 312 4.26 -16.22 -7.74
C VAL A 312 4.42 -17.73 -7.98
N ASP A 313 4.50 -18.50 -6.90
CA ASP A 313 4.31 -19.95 -6.93
C ASP A 313 2.80 -20.25 -7.01
N PRO A 314 2.29 -20.76 -8.15
CA PRO A 314 0.86 -20.97 -8.32
C PRO A 314 0.27 -22.01 -7.35
N ALA A 315 1.05 -22.96 -6.84
CA ALA A 315 0.57 -23.95 -5.88
C ALA A 315 0.28 -23.33 -4.50
N SER A 316 0.97 -22.23 -4.17
CA SER A 316 0.77 -21.51 -2.91
C SER A 316 -0.59 -20.83 -2.79
N LEU A 317 -1.26 -20.51 -3.90
CA LEU A 317 -2.57 -19.85 -3.88
C LEU A 317 -3.65 -20.70 -3.20
N ASP A 318 -3.60 -22.03 -3.40
CA ASP A 318 -4.50 -22.96 -2.72
C ASP A 318 -4.23 -22.98 -1.20
N GLN A 319 -2.96 -22.81 -0.78
CA GLN A 319 -2.60 -22.65 0.63
C GLN A 319 -3.11 -21.33 1.21
N GLY A 320 -3.08 -20.23 0.44
CA GLY A 320 -3.66 -18.96 0.82
C GLY A 320 -5.16 -19.05 1.14
N VAL A 321 -5.93 -19.73 0.27
CA VAL A 321 -7.36 -19.95 0.50
C VAL A 321 -7.60 -20.73 1.79
N GLU A 322 -6.79 -21.77 2.02
CA GLU A 322 -6.90 -22.61 3.21
C GLU A 322 -6.49 -21.87 4.50
N LEU A 323 -5.50 -20.98 4.41
CA LEU A 323 -5.12 -20.08 5.51
C LEU A 323 -6.29 -19.19 5.90
N LEU A 324 -6.92 -18.49 4.94
CA LEU A 324 -8.05 -17.61 5.20
C LEU A 324 -9.24 -18.37 5.79
N ARG A 325 -9.54 -19.56 5.27
CA ARG A 325 -10.61 -20.44 5.78
C ARG A 325 -10.35 -20.83 7.24
N THR A 326 -9.14 -21.27 7.55
CA THR A 326 -8.76 -21.73 8.88
C THR A 326 -8.75 -20.57 9.89
N PHE A 327 -8.20 -19.43 9.48
CA PHE A 327 -8.24 -18.20 10.25
C PHE A 327 -9.69 -17.79 10.58
N TRP A 328 -10.56 -17.74 9.57
CA TRP A 328 -11.97 -17.37 9.75
C TRP A 328 -12.70 -18.32 10.69
N GLY A 329 -12.50 -19.63 10.53
CA GLY A 329 -13.08 -20.64 11.41
C GLY A 329 -12.69 -20.44 12.88
N CYS A 330 -11.42 -20.11 13.14
CA CYS A 330 -10.96 -19.80 14.49
C CYS A 330 -11.57 -18.49 15.02
N PHE A 331 -11.50 -17.41 14.24
CA PHE A 331 -11.87 -16.08 14.69
C PHE A 331 -13.37 -15.98 14.96
N ARG A 332 -14.20 -16.51 14.04
CA ARG A 332 -15.64 -16.58 14.22
C ARG A 332 -16.05 -17.32 15.49
N GLY A 333 -15.38 -18.44 15.80
CA GLY A 333 -15.66 -19.24 17.00
C GLY A 333 -15.26 -18.58 18.32
N ARG A 334 -14.43 -17.54 18.29
CA ARG A 334 -13.96 -16.80 19.48
C ARG A 334 -14.63 -15.43 19.66
N SER A 335 -15.04 -14.80 18.56
CA SER A 335 -15.55 -13.42 18.57
C SER A 335 -17.06 -13.31 18.40
N LEU A 336 -17.74 -14.33 17.86
CA LEU A 336 -19.21 -14.35 17.69
C LEU A 336 -19.94 -15.34 18.62
N GLY A 337 -19.22 -15.99 19.54
CA GLY A 337 -19.78 -16.89 20.55
C GLY A 337 -19.71 -16.26 21.93
#